data_AF-A0A2E6TCA1-F1
#
_entry.id   AF-A0A2E6TCA1-F1
#
_cell.length_a   1.000
_cell.length_b   1.000
_cell.length_c   1.000
_cell.angle_alpha   90.00
_cell.angle_beta   90.00
_cell.angle_gamma   90.00
#
_symmetry.space_group_name_H-M   'P 1'
#
loop_
_entity.id
_entity.type
_entity.pdbx_description
1 polymer ?
#
loop_
_entity_poly.entity_id
_entity_poly.type
_entity_poly.pdbx_seq_one_letter_code
_entity_poly.pdbx_strand_id
1 'polypeptide(L)'
;MKVSYSYVKGRPSPHCITLVRRKRRYRRYFKSRIDAVKFQNDKRLELGIKDPSVMENDAIFHLLSEIKEKLESIDRRTSELEYSVKQQEEMLSSMQKPPKPRILKVSEAAKVLRVSARKMYYLLEKKVFTRYHLPHTSTTFIRVNEIEDLLHDKGVEEALLEKKAR
;
A
#
# COMPACT_ATOMS: atom_id res chain seq x y z
N MET A 1 -35.55 -43.50 -6.55
CA MET A 1 -35.70 -42.16 -7.18
C MET A 1 -34.29 -41.59 -7.32
N LYS A 2 -33.89 -41.02 -8.47
CA LYS A 2 -32.52 -40.49 -8.67
C LYS A 2 -32.56 -38.96 -8.69
N VAL A 3 -31.90 -38.33 -7.71
CA VAL A 3 -31.63 -36.89 -7.69
C VAL A 3 -30.17 -36.71 -8.09
N SER A 4 -29.92 -36.02 -9.19
CA SER A 4 -28.57 -35.80 -9.70
C SER A 4 -28.27 -34.31 -9.80
N TYR A 5 -27.11 -33.92 -9.29
CA TYR A 5 -26.57 -32.58 -9.40
C TYR A 5 -25.60 -32.50 -10.58
N SER A 6 -25.72 -31.48 -11.42
CA SER A 6 -24.75 -31.23 -12.48
C SER A 6 -24.50 -29.75 -12.70
N TYR A 7 -23.24 -29.44 -12.99
CA TYR A 7 -22.78 -28.13 -13.45
C TYR A 7 -22.84 -28.11 -14.98
N VAL A 8 -23.50 -27.11 -15.57
CA VAL A 8 -23.61 -26.99 -17.03
C VAL A 8 -22.95 -25.70 -17.47
N LYS A 9 -21.81 -25.81 -18.17
CA LYS A 9 -21.09 -24.66 -18.75
C LYS A 9 -21.96 -23.98 -19.83
N GLY A 10 -22.03 -22.64 -19.83
CA GLY A 10 -22.68 -21.84 -20.88
C GLY A 10 -24.15 -21.44 -20.66
N ARG A 11 -24.65 -21.36 -19.42
CA ARG A 11 -26.05 -20.97 -19.11
C ARG A 11 -26.15 -19.97 -17.95
N PRO A 12 -27.27 -19.20 -17.85
CA PRO A 12 -27.43 -18.11 -16.86
C PRO A 12 -27.53 -18.56 -15.39
N SER A 13 -27.73 -19.85 -15.12
CA SER A 13 -27.77 -20.40 -13.77
C SER A 13 -26.68 -21.47 -13.60
N PRO A 14 -25.75 -21.32 -12.64
CA PRO A 14 -24.63 -22.25 -12.47
C PRO A 14 -25.02 -23.62 -11.89
N HIS A 15 -26.21 -23.75 -11.28
CA HIS A 15 -26.60 -24.96 -10.57
C HIS A 15 -27.95 -25.51 -11.03
N CYS A 16 -28.02 -26.80 -11.36
CA CYS A 16 -29.27 -27.48 -11.73
C CYS A 16 -29.47 -28.80 -11.00
N ILE A 17 -30.72 -29.05 -10.60
CA ILE A 17 -31.13 -30.31 -9.97
C ILE A 17 -32.13 -31.00 -10.89
N THR A 18 -31.88 -32.28 -11.14
CA THR A 18 -32.81 -33.16 -11.83
C THR A 18 -33.43 -34.13 -10.84
N LEU A 19 -34.77 -34.23 -10.86
CA LEU A 19 -35.57 -35.17 -10.09
C LEU A 19 -36.27 -36.15 -11.03
N VAL A 20 -36.08 -37.45 -10.86
CA VAL A 20 -36.78 -38.48 -11.65
C VAL A 20 -37.68 -39.33 -10.74
N ARG A 21 -39.02 -39.20 -10.87
CA ARG A 21 -40.01 -39.97 -10.09
C ARG A 21 -41.01 -40.66 -11.01
N ARG A 22 -41.21 -41.99 -10.81
CA ARG A 22 -42.23 -42.82 -11.49
C ARG A 22 -42.37 -42.54 -13.00
N LYS A 23 -41.24 -42.39 -13.72
CA LYS A 23 -41.07 -42.05 -15.16
C LYS A 23 -41.15 -40.57 -15.58
N ARG A 24 -41.41 -39.61 -14.70
CA ARG A 24 -41.36 -38.16 -15.02
C ARG A 24 -40.05 -37.52 -14.52
N ARG A 25 -39.47 -36.63 -15.34
CA ARG A 25 -38.25 -35.86 -15.02
C ARG A 25 -38.61 -34.39 -14.79
N TYR A 26 -38.31 -33.88 -13.60
CA TYR A 26 -38.44 -32.46 -13.26
C TYR A 26 -37.04 -31.86 -13.14
N ARG A 27 -36.84 -30.65 -13.68
CA ARG A 27 -35.55 -29.93 -13.62
C ARG A 27 -35.78 -28.53 -13.08
N ARG A 28 -34.99 -28.13 -12.09
CA ARG A 28 -35.02 -26.79 -11.50
C ARG A 28 -33.63 -26.17 -11.52
N TYR A 29 -33.58 -24.86 -11.73
CA TYR A 29 -32.37 -24.07 -11.86
C TYR A 29 -32.26 -23.10 -10.69
N PHE A 30 -31.04 -22.91 -10.19
CA PHE A 30 -30.77 -22.09 -9.01
C PHE A 30 -29.71 -21.04 -9.29
N LYS A 31 -29.89 -19.86 -8.70
CA LYS A 31 -28.96 -18.74 -8.79
C LYS A 31 -27.74 -18.96 -7.91
N SER A 32 -27.93 -19.51 -6.70
CA SER A 32 -26.86 -19.92 -5.79
C SER A 32 -26.80 -21.45 -5.62
N ARG A 33 -25.61 -21.97 -5.31
CA ARG A 33 -25.39 -23.39 -5.00
C ARG A 33 -26.09 -23.78 -3.70
N ILE A 34 -26.14 -22.87 -2.74
CA ILE A 34 -26.82 -23.05 -1.45
C ILE A 34 -28.32 -23.29 -1.68
N ASP A 35 -28.95 -22.53 -2.57
CA ASP A 35 -30.38 -22.71 -2.88
C ASP A 35 -30.66 -24.07 -3.51
N ALA A 36 -29.73 -24.56 -4.33
CA ALA A 36 -29.81 -25.91 -4.89
C ALA A 36 -29.72 -26.97 -3.78
N VAL A 37 -28.72 -26.86 -2.89
CA VAL A 37 -28.51 -27.81 -1.79
C VAL A 37 -29.69 -27.79 -0.81
N LYS A 38 -30.21 -26.61 -0.45
CA LYS A 38 -31.43 -26.46 0.36
C LYS A 38 -32.61 -27.16 -0.29
N PHE A 39 -32.87 -26.92 -1.59
CA PHE A 39 -33.95 -27.60 -2.30
C PHE A 39 -33.77 -29.13 -2.35
N GLN A 40 -32.54 -29.61 -2.55
CA GLN A 40 -32.25 -31.04 -2.50
C GLN A 40 -32.55 -31.61 -1.11
N ASN A 41 -32.21 -30.84 -0.07
CA ASN A 41 -32.42 -31.22 1.32
C ASN A 41 -33.90 -31.26 1.69
N ASP A 42 -34.67 -30.22 1.36
CA ASP A 42 -36.12 -30.17 1.55
C ASP A 42 -36.80 -31.37 0.86
N LYS A 43 -36.36 -31.71 -0.35
CA LYS A 43 -36.90 -32.87 -1.08
C LYS A 43 -36.51 -34.22 -0.50
N ARG A 44 -35.37 -34.33 0.19
CA ARG A 44 -34.99 -35.55 0.93
C ARG A 44 -35.85 -35.71 2.19
N LEU A 45 -36.10 -34.60 2.90
CA LEU A 45 -36.96 -34.56 4.09
C LEU A 45 -38.43 -34.89 3.77
N GLU A 46 -38.99 -34.30 2.70
CA GLU A 46 -40.34 -34.64 2.19
C GLU A 46 -40.51 -36.14 1.90
N LEU A 47 -39.41 -36.86 1.65
CA LEU A 47 -39.39 -38.28 1.31
C LEU A 47 -39.02 -39.19 2.48
N GLY A 48 -38.81 -38.63 3.68
CA GLY A 48 -38.51 -39.41 4.88
C GLY A 48 -37.08 -39.96 4.95
N ILE A 49 -36.14 -39.45 4.14
CA ILE A 49 -34.72 -39.80 4.23
C ILE A 49 -34.10 -38.95 5.35
N LYS A 50 -33.84 -39.55 6.51
CA LYS A 50 -33.51 -38.87 7.77
C LYS A 50 -32.03 -38.97 8.17
N ASP A 51 -31.12 -38.46 7.35
CA ASP A 51 -29.72 -38.27 7.79
C ASP A 51 -29.43 -36.77 7.96
N PRO A 52 -29.93 -36.13 9.03
CA PRO A 52 -29.82 -34.69 9.23
C PRO A 52 -28.37 -34.20 9.34
N SER A 53 -27.48 -35.00 9.92
CA SER A 53 -26.06 -34.65 10.11
C SER A 53 -25.30 -34.50 8.79
N VAL A 54 -25.57 -35.36 7.80
CA VAL A 54 -24.94 -35.29 6.47
C VAL A 54 -25.42 -34.03 5.74
N MET A 55 -26.69 -33.68 5.93
CA MET A 55 -27.34 -32.55 5.24
C MET A 55 -26.86 -31.19 5.75
N GLU A 56 -26.65 -31.07 7.07
CA GLU A 56 -26.09 -29.87 7.70
C GLU A 56 -24.61 -29.71 7.37
N ASN A 57 -23.84 -30.80 7.41
CA ASN A 57 -22.42 -30.79 7.05
C ASN A 57 -22.20 -30.34 5.60
N ASP A 58 -22.98 -30.85 4.64
CA ASP A 58 -22.87 -30.43 3.23
C ASP A 58 -23.15 -28.92 3.08
N ALA A 59 -24.18 -28.39 3.75
CA ALA A 59 -24.49 -26.97 3.71
C ALA A 59 -23.38 -26.11 4.34
N ILE A 60 -22.80 -26.57 5.45
CA ILE A 60 -21.68 -25.91 6.15
C ILE A 60 -20.42 -25.90 5.26
N PHE A 61 -20.02 -27.04 4.70
CA PHE A 61 -18.85 -27.11 3.82
C PHE A 61 -18.99 -26.22 2.59
N HIS A 62 -20.22 -26.07 2.07
CA HIS A 62 -20.49 -25.17 0.96
C HIS A 62 -20.39 -23.69 1.35
N LEU A 63 -20.95 -23.30 2.49
CA LEU A 63 -20.78 -21.93 3.01
C LEU A 63 -19.30 -21.60 3.25
N LEU A 64 -18.55 -22.54 3.83
CA LEU A 64 -17.11 -22.39 4.04
C LEU A 64 -16.34 -22.26 2.72
N SER A 65 -16.76 -22.98 1.68
CA SER A 65 -16.16 -22.87 0.34
C SER A 65 -16.43 -21.51 -0.31
N GLU A 66 -17.66 -20.99 -0.21
CA GLU A 66 -18.00 -19.66 -0.73
C GLU A 66 -17.25 -18.54 0.02
N ILE A 67 -17.09 -18.68 1.34
CA ILE A 67 -16.30 -17.76 2.16
C ILE A 67 -14.83 -17.78 1.71
N LYS A 68 -14.28 -18.97 1.48
CA LYS A 68 -12.91 -19.14 0.98
C LYS A 68 -12.71 -18.47 -0.38
N GLU A 69 -13.62 -18.68 -1.33
CA GLU A 69 -13.54 -18.06 -2.66
C GLU A 69 -13.59 -16.53 -2.58
N LYS A 70 -14.43 -15.97 -1.70
CA LYS A 70 -14.50 -14.52 -1.46
C LYS A 70 -13.24 -13.98 -0.81
N LEU A 71 -12.67 -14.71 0.15
CA LEU A 71 -11.40 -14.35 0.79
C LEU A 71 -10.26 -14.33 -0.23
N GLU A 72 -10.12 -15.36 -1.07
CA GLU A 72 -9.12 -15.39 -2.14
C GLU A 72 -9.30 -14.24 -3.14
N SER A 73 -10.55 -13.87 -3.44
CA SER A 73 -10.83 -12.71 -4.31
C SER A 73 -10.45 -11.38 -3.66
N ILE A 74 -10.63 -11.22 -2.35
CA ILE A 74 -10.22 -10.02 -1.62
C ILE A 74 -8.70 -9.94 -1.59
N ASP A 75 -8.04 -11.05 -1.27
CA ASP A 75 -6.59 -11.15 -1.16
C ASP A 75 -5.87 -10.75 -2.47
N ARG A 76 -6.40 -11.22 -3.61
CA ARG A 76 -5.89 -10.78 -4.93
C ARG A 76 -6.05 -9.27 -5.15
N ARG A 77 -7.20 -8.71 -4.79
CA ARG A 77 -7.46 -7.27 -4.95
C ARG A 77 -6.59 -6.43 -4.02
N THR A 78 -6.33 -6.90 -2.81
CA THR A 78 -5.42 -6.22 -1.88
C THR A 78 -3.99 -6.25 -2.40
N SER A 79 -3.51 -7.39 -2.93
CA SER A 79 -2.17 -7.45 -3.55
C SER A 79 -2.04 -6.51 -4.76
N GLU A 80 -3.06 -6.43 -5.61
CA GLU A 80 -3.08 -5.49 -6.74
C GLU A 80 -3.03 -4.02 -6.27
N LEU A 81 -3.76 -3.68 -5.21
CA LEU A 81 -3.75 -2.35 -4.61
C LEU A 81 -2.39 -2.03 -3.98
N GLU A 82 -1.80 -2.95 -3.22
CA GLU A 82 -0.47 -2.77 -2.62
C GLU A 82 0.59 -2.52 -3.69
N TYR A 83 0.55 -3.26 -4.79
CA TYR A 83 1.44 -3.04 -5.92
C TYR A 83 1.25 -1.65 -6.54
N SER A 84 0.00 -1.24 -6.77
CA SER A 84 -0.31 0.08 -7.32
C SER A 84 0.12 1.22 -6.41
N VAL A 85 -0.08 1.09 -5.09
CA VAL A 85 0.34 2.10 -4.10
C VAL A 85 1.86 2.22 -4.11
N LYS A 86 2.58 1.10 -4.12
CA LYS A 86 4.05 1.12 -4.17
C LYS A 86 4.57 1.83 -5.42
N GLN A 87 3.97 1.58 -6.58
CA GLN A 87 4.32 2.32 -7.80
C GLN A 87 4.03 3.82 -7.70
N GLN A 88 2.91 4.20 -7.09
CA GLN A 88 2.57 5.61 -6.87
C GLN A 88 3.54 6.29 -5.91
N GLU A 89 3.97 5.61 -4.85
CA GLU A 89 4.99 6.12 -3.92
C GLU A 89 6.33 6.34 -4.62
N GLU A 90 6.77 5.38 -5.45
CA GLU A 90 7.99 5.53 -6.25
C GLU A 90 7.89 6.72 -7.22
N MET A 91 6.77 6.88 -7.92
CA MET A 91 6.53 8.04 -8.77
C MET A 91 6.51 9.35 -7.98
N LEU A 92 5.82 9.41 -6.84
CA LEU A 92 5.78 10.59 -5.99
C LEU A 92 7.17 10.94 -5.45
N SER A 93 7.97 9.95 -5.09
CA SER A 93 9.36 10.16 -4.66
C SER A 93 10.21 10.79 -5.76
N SER A 94 10.00 10.38 -7.02
CA SER A 94 10.68 10.96 -8.19
C SER A 94 10.20 12.37 -8.53
N MET A 95 8.93 12.69 -8.23
CA MET A 95 8.31 13.99 -8.49
C MET A 95 8.54 15.00 -7.36
N GLN A 96 8.91 14.54 -6.16
CA GLN A 96 9.22 15.43 -5.05
C GLN A 96 10.44 16.29 -5.42
N LYS A 97 10.18 17.58 -5.61
CA LYS A 97 11.25 18.58 -5.71
C LYS A 97 12.13 18.42 -4.47
N PRO A 98 13.47 18.48 -4.60
CA PRO A 98 14.33 18.44 -3.44
C PRO A 98 13.91 19.55 -2.47
N PRO A 99 13.93 19.29 -1.16
CA PRO A 99 13.53 20.27 -0.17
C PRO A 99 14.31 21.56 -0.40
N LYS A 100 13.61 22.71 -0.41
CA LYS A 100 14.23 24.01 -0.65
C LYS A 100 15.42 24.14 0.31
N PRO A 101 16.64 24.41 -0.19
CA PRO A 101 17.81 24.46 0.67
C PRO A 101 17.58 25.54 1.73
N ARG A 102 17.73 25.15 3.00
CA ARG A 102 17.72 26.10 4.11
C ARG A 102 18.98 26.94 3.98
N ILE A 103 18.81 28.21 3.65
CA ILE A 103 19.89 29.17 3.44
C ILE A 103 19.74 30.33 4.42
N LEU A 104 20.85 30.83 4.91
CA LEU A 104 20.91 32.01 5.78
C LEU A 104 21.72 33.11 5.12
N LYS A 105 21.34 34.36 5.37
CA LYS A 105 22.19 35.50 5.00
C LYS A 105 23.46 35.49 5.85
N VAL A 106 24.55 36.06 5.34
CA VAL A 106 25.81 36.19 6.11
C VAL A 106 25.60 36.88 7.46
N SER A 107 24.71 37.87 7.53
CA SER A 107 24.37 38.57 8.78
C SER A 107 23.65 37.68 9.79
N GLU A 108 22.82 36.75 9.35
CA GLU A 108 22.11 35.79 10.19
C GLU A 108 23.06 34.67 10.63
N ALA A 109 23.84 34.13 9.70
CA ALA A 109 24.86 33.13 9.99
C ALA A 109 25.91 33.63 11.00
N ALA A 110 26.32 34.90 10.90
CA ALA A 110 27.23 35.54 11.85
C ALA A 110 26.67 35.55 13.28
N LYS A 111 25.36 35.79 13.45
CA LYS A 111 24.68 35.76 14.75
C LYS A 111 24.65 34.35 15.34
N VAL A 112 24.34 33.35 14.51
CA VAL A 112 24.28 31.94 14.93
C VAL A 112 25.65 31.45 15.41
N LEU A 113 26.70 31.72 14.64
CA LEU A 113 28.07 31.32 14.97
C LEU A 113 28.73 32.23 16.03
N ARG A 114 28.05 33.30 16.47
CA ARG A 114 28.57 34.32 17.41
C ARG A 114 29.89 34.95 16.95
N VAL A 115 30.02 35.23 15.66
CA VAL A 115 31.23 35.82 15.06
C VAL A 115 30.90 37.15 14.38
N SER A 116 31.89 38.02 14.21
CA SER A 116 31.70 39.24 13.44
C SER A 116 31.42 38.94 11.96
N ALA A 117 30.58 39.76 11.32
CA ALA A 117 30.28 39.62 9.89
C ALA A 117 31.55 39.67 9.02
N ARG A 118 32.57 40.45 9.42
CA ARG A 118 33.86 40.51 8.74
C ARG A 118 34.62 39.17 8.80
N LYS A 119 34.61 38.50 9.96
CA LYS A 119 35.22 37.17 10.11
C LYS A 119 34.44 36.12 9.30
N MET A 120 33.12 36.27 9.14
CA MET A 120 32.35 35.41 8.21
C MET A 120 32.74 35.60 6.74
N TYR A 121 32.95 36.83 6.28
CA TYR A 121 33.47 37.06 4.92
C TYR A 121 34.87 36.47 4.73
N TYR A 122 35.72 36.54 5.76
CA TYR A 122 37.03 35.88 5.76
C TYR A 122 36.91 34.35 5.65
N LEU A 123 35.97 33.73 6.39
CA LEU A 123 35.70 32.29 6.29
C LEU A 123 35.18 31.88 4.90
N LEU A 124 34.38 32.74 4.27
CA LEU A 124 33.93 32.55 2.89
C LEU A 124 35.07 32.67 1.87
N GLU A 125 36.02 33.60 2.06
CA GLU A 125 37.23 33.70 1.23
C GLU A 125 38.14 32.48 1.39
N LYS A 126 38.25 31.95 2.61
CA LYS A 126 38.98 30.72 2.92
C LYS A 126 38.23 29.45 2.50
N LYS A 127 37.10 29.58 1.79
CA LYS A 127 36.26 28.47 1.29
C LYS A 127 35.84 27.50 2.41
N VAL A 128 35.71 27.96 3.65
CA VAL A 128 35.17 27.15 4.75
C VAL A 128 33.69 26.87 4.48
N PHE A 129 32.97 27.89 4.02
CA PHE A 129 31.58 27.80 3.58
C PHE A 129 31.44 27.94 2.07
N THR A 130 30.42 27.31 1.48
CA THR A 130 30.07 27.54 0.08
C THR A 130 29.25 28.82 -0.07
N ARG A 131 29.67 29.68 -1.01
CA ARG A 131 28.90 30.88 -1.36
C ARG A 131 27.70 30.48 -2.20
N TYR A 132 26.51 30.73 -1.70
CA TYR A 132 25.27 30.58 -2.46
C TYR A 132 24.74 31.95 -2.87
N HIS A 133 24.51 32.14 -4.16
CA HIS A 133 23.98 33.40 -4.70
C HIS A 133 22.61 33.17 -5.32
N LEU A 134 21.63 33.99 -4.93
CA LEU A 134 20.34 34.01 -5.61
C LEU A 134 20.39 35.06 -6.72
N PRO A 135 19.93 34.74 -7.94
CA PRO A 135 20.08 35.61 -9.11
C PRO A 135 19.38 36.97 -8.99
N HIS A 136 18.45 37.12 -8.05
CA HIS A 136 17.65 38.34 -7.86
C HIS A 136 18.08 39.20 -6.66
N THR A 137 19.17 38.85 -5.97
CA THR A 137 19.62 39.57 -4.77
C THR A 137 21.14 39.68 -4.73
N SER A 138 21.67 40.85 -4.42
CA SER A 138 23.12 41.06 -4.21
C SER A 138 23.67 40.40 -2.94
N THR A 139 22.80 39.85 -2.09
CA THR A 139 23.18 39.23 -0.83
C THR A 139 23.78 37.84 -1.03
N THR A 140 24.87 37.57 -0.31
CA THR A 140 25.49 36.25 -0.22
C THR A 140 24.79 35.40 0.84
N PHE A 141 24.55 34.14 0.53
CA PHE A 141 23.92 33.17 1.42
C PHE A 141 24.87 31.99 1.71
N ILE A 142 24.63 31.33 2.83
CA ILE A 142 25.33 30.13 3.29
C ILE A 142 24.27 29.07 3.59
N ARG A 143 24.57 27.79 3.31
CA ARG A 143 23.66 26.69 3.64
C ARG A 143 23.66 26.43 5.15
N VAL A 144 22.49 26.15 5.70
CA VAL A 144 22.34 25.86 7.13
C VAL A 144 23.09 24.60 7.54
N ASN A 145 23.06 23.54 6.72
CA ASN A 145 23.73 22.27 7.03
C ASN A 145 25.23 22.47 7.28
N GLU A 146 25.91 23.27 6.44
CA GLU A 146 27.35 23.56 6.63
C GLU A 146 27.64 24.30 7.94
N ILE A 147 26.69 25.09 8.45
CA ILE A 147 26.81 25.79 9.73
C ILE A 147 26.55 24.83 10.90
N GLU A 148 25.58 23.93 10.77
CA GLU A 148 25.27 22.90 11.77
C GLU A 148 26.43 21.90 11.90
N ASP A 149 26.99 21.42 10.80
CA ASP A 149 28.17 20.55 10.78
C ASP A 149 29.35 21.19 11.55
N LEU A 150 29.59 22.49 11.32
CA LEU A 150 30.64 23.25 12.02
C LEU A 150 30.39 23.50 13.50
N LEU A 151 29.12 23.55 13.93
CA LEU A 151 28.78 23.63 15.35
C LEU A 151 29.00 22.29 16.05
N HIS A 152 28.82 21.17 15.33
CA HIS A 152 29.06 19.82 15.84
C HIS A 152 30.55 19.47 15.90
N ASP A 153 31.35 19.86 14.90
CA ASP A 153 32.78 19.55 14.78
C ASP A 153 33.70 20.51 15.56
N LYS A 154 33.25 20.98 16.74
CA LYS A 154 34.03 21.79 17.71
C LYS A 154 34.42 23.22 17.28
N GLY A 155 33.77 23.77 16.26
CA GLY A 155 33.70 25.21 16.04
C GLY A 155 34.73 25.80 15.06
N VAL A 156 34.60 27.12 14.87
CA VAL A 156 35.20 27.87 13.73
C VAL A 156 36.74 27.82 13.68
N GLU A 157 37.41 27.63 14.82
CA GLU A 157 38.87 27.65 14.90
C GLU A 157 39.51 26.34 14.45
N GLU A 158 38.87 25.21 14.73
CA GLU A 158 39.35 23.87 14.31
C GLU A 158 39.20 23.71 12.79
N ALA A 159 38.08 24.18 12.23
CA ALA A 159 37.86 24.20 10.78
C ALA A 159 38.84 25.09 9.99
N LEU A 160 39.37 26.14 10.63
CA LEU A 160 40.42 26.98 10.04
C LEU A 160 41.79 26.28 10.07
N LEU A 161 42.03 25.40 11.05
CA LEU A 161 43.27 24.63 11.17
C LEU A 161 43.28 23.45 10.18
N GLU A 162 42.18 22.72 10.03
CA GLU A 162 42.08 21.58 9.11
C GLU A 162 42.32 21.96 7.64
N LYS A 163 41.86 23.14 7.21
CA LYS A 163 42.10 23.63 5.84
C LYS A 163 43.42 24.35 5.64
N LYS A 164 44.16 24.68 6.72
CA LYS A 164 45.57 25.14 6.59
C LYS A 164 46.54 23.99 6.38
N ALA A 165 46.14 22.77 6.75
CA ALA A 165 46.93 21.55 6.59
C ALA A 165 46.78 20.87 5.22
N ARG A 166 45.87 21.36 4.36
CA ARG A 166 45.71 20.97 2.95
C ARG A 166 46.11 22.11 2.04
#